data_AF-A0A7J7GXH8-F1
#
_entry.id   AF-A0A7J7GXH8-F1
#
_cell.length_a   1.000
_cell.length_b   1.000
_cell.length_c   1.000
_cell.angle_alpha   90.00
_cell.angle_beta   90.00
_cell.angle_gamma   90.00
#
_symmetry.space_group_name_H-M   'P 1'
#
loop_
_entity.id
_entity.type
_entity.pdbx_description
1 polymer ?
#
loop_
_entity_poly.entity_id
_entity_poly.type
_entity_poly.pdbx_seq_one_letter_code
_entity_poly.pdbx_strand_id
1 'polypeptide(L)' 'MQQQVQTTPTGQWKATREVDEVIHEGKIVGLKKFFVFDKGNGPTESRTGWLMHEYSVHHSIIPIHKVKNNL' A
#
# COMPACT_ATOMS: atom_id res chain seq x y z
N MET A 1 4.59 -7.80 -14.53
CA MET A 1 4.46 -7.31 -13.14
C MET A 1 3.00 -7.45 -12.73
N GLN A 2 2.70 -8.22 -11.69
CA GLN A 2 1.33 -8.39 -11.19
C GLN A 2 0.96 -7.25 -10.24
N GLN A 3 -0.27 -6.74 -10.35
CA GLN A 3 -0.79 -5.70 -9.45
C GLN A 3 -1.08 -6.32 -8.08
N GLN A 4 -0.69 -5.66 -6.99
CA GLN A 4 -1.04 -6.10 -5.65
C GLN A 4 -2.56 -5.90 -5.45
N VAL A 5 -3.26 -6.98 -5.09
CA VAL A 5 -4.70 -6.97 -4.84
C VAL A 5 -4.98 -7.55 -3.46
N GLN A 6 -5.76 -6.83 -2.65
CA GLN A 6 -6.29 -7.33 -1.39
C GLN A 6 -7.80 -7.49 -1.50
N THR A 7 -8.29 -8.70 -1.23
CA THR A 7 -9.71 -9.02 -1.34
C THR A 7 -10.37 -8.90 0.03
N THR A 8 -11.54 -8.29 0.06
CA THR A 8 -12.45 -8.22 1.20
C THR A 8 -13.75 -8.97 0.84
N PRO A 9 -14.61 -9.32 1.81
CA PRO A 9 -15.89 -9.96 1.52
C PRO A 9 -16.78 -9.17 0.54
N THR A 10 -16.61 -7.84 0.47
CA THR A 10 -17.47 -6.93 -0.30
C THR A 10 -16.81 -6.30 -1.53
N GLY A 11 -15.54 -6.63 -1.82
CA GLY A 11 -14.81 -6.02 -2.93
C GLY A 11 -13.29 -6.13 -2.81
N GLN A 12 -12.56 -5.37 -3.62
CA GLN A 12 -11.11 -5.50 -3.74
C GLN A 12 -10.41 -4.14 -3.69
N TRP A 13 -9.27 -4.10 -3.00
CA TRP A 13 -8.31 -3.01 -3.07
C TRP A 13 -7.25 -3.34 -4.10
N LYS A 14 -7.13 -2.53 -5.14
CA LYS A 14 -6.14 -2.70 -6.22
C LYS A 14 -5.09 -1.61 -6.13
N ALA A 15 -3.82 -2.00 -6.02
CA ALA A 15 -2.71 -1.06 -6.01
C ALA A 15 -2.56 -0.37 -7.37
N THR A 16 -2.24 0.92 -7.34
CA THR A 16 -1.64 1.59 -8.51
C THR A 16 -0.27 0.97 -8.80
N ARG A 17 0.14 0.99 -10.06
CA ARG A 17 1.47 0.46 -10.45
C ARG A 17 2.62 1.32 -9.96
N GLU A 18 2.36 2.60 -9.72
CA GLU A 18 3.32 3.59 -9.26
C GLU A 18 3.27 3.72 -7.74
N VAL A 19 4.46 3.86 -7.15
CA VAL A 19 4.68 4.08 -5.72
C VAL A 19 5.47 5.38 -5.57
N ASP A 20 5.11 6.20 -4.59
CA ASP A 20 5.82 7.45 -4.32
C ASP A 20 6.85 7.26 -3.20
N GLU A 21 8.02 7.87 -3.37
CA GLU A 21 8.99 7.99 -2.28
C GLU A 21 8.55 9.09 -1.31
N VAL A 22 8.60 8.80 -0.01
CA VAL A 22 8.44 9.82 1.03
C VAL A 22 9.81 10.32 1.39
N ILE A 23 10.10 11.60 1.11
CA ILE A 23 11.41 12.21 1.32
C ILE A 23 11.34 13.21 2.48
N HIS A 24 12.30 13.12 3.41
CA HIS A 24 12.51 14.08 4.48
C HIS A 24 14.01 14.39 4.59
N GLU A 25 14.36 15.68 4.58
CA GLU A 25 15.75 16.15 4.63
C GLU A 25 16.67 15.49 3.59
N GLY A 26 16.16 15.31 2.36
CA GLY A 26 16.92 14.70 1.26
C GLY A 26 17.14 13.19 1.38
N LYS A 27 16.49 12.52 2.34
CA LYS A 27 16.55 11.07 2.53
C LYS A 27 15.18 10.44 2.31
N ILE A 28 15.16 9.28 1.66
CA ILE A 28 13.95 8.46 1.54
C ILE A 28 13.64 7.88 2.93
N VAL A 29 12.49 8.25 3.46
CA VAL A 29 12.02 7.81 4.78
C VAL A 29 10.92 6.77 4.73
N GLY A 30 10.36 6.54 3.54
CA GLY A 30 9.32 5.55 3.35
C GLY A 30 8.84 5.50 1.91
N LEU A 31 7.83 4.68 1.70
CA LEU A 31 7.09 4.59 0.45
C LEU A 31 5.62 4.86 0.73
N LYS A 32 4.95 5.46 -0.24
CA LYS A 32 3.50 5.66 -0.26
C LYS A 32 2.93 4.91 -1.45
N LYS A 33 2.02 3.98 -1.19
CA LYS A 33 1.25 3.27 -2.22
C LYS A 33 -0.19 3.75 -2.21
N PHE A 34 -0.80 3.78 -3.39
CA PHE A 34 -2.21 4.13 -3.53
C PHE A 34 -3.01 2.90 -3.90
N PHE A 35 -4.19 2.77 -3.32
CA PHE A 35 -5.14 1.73 -3.65
C PHE A 35 -6.48 2.33 -3.94
N VAL A 36 -7.17 1.79 -4.93
CA VAL A 36 -8.57 2.10 -5.17
C VAL A 36 -9.41 0.89 -4.86
N PHE A 37 -10.55 1.13 -4.23
CA PHE A 37 -11.51 0.10 -3.93
C PHE A 37 -12.50 -0.05 -5.07
N ASP A 38 -12.63 -1.28 -5.56
CA ASP A 38 -13.72 -1.69 -6.42
C ASP A 38 -14.69 -2.54 -5.58
N LYS A 39 -15.98 -2.18 -5.58
CA LYS A 39 -17.03 -2.86 -4.81
C LYS A 39 -17.62 -3.99 -5.64
N GLY A 40 -17.88 -5.13 -4.99
CA GLY A 40 -18.42 -6.34 -5.61
C GLY A 40 -17.32 -7.27 -6.11
N ASN A 41 -17.70 -8.39 -6.71
CA ASN A 41 -16.77 -9.38 -7.25
C ASN A 41 -17.24 -9.81 -8.66
N GLY A 42 -16.27 -10.08 -9.54
CA GLY A 42 -16.54 -10.57 -10.89
C GLY A 42 -17.24 -9.53 -11.78
N PRO A 43 -18.23 -9.91 -12.62
CA PRO A 43 -18.84 -9.01 -13.61
C PRO A 43 -19.70 -7.88 -13.01
N THR A 44 -19.94 -7.90 -11.70
CA THR A 44 -20.69 -6.86 -10.97
C THR A 44 -19.78 -5.85 -10.27
N GLU A 45 -18.48 -5.94 -10.50
CA GLU A 45 -17.50 -5.04 -9.92
C GLU A 45 -17.74 -3.59 -10.39
N SER A 46 -17.73 -2.65 -9.44
CA SER A 46 -17.92 -1.22 -9.69
C SER A 46 -16.83 -0.41 -9.00
N ARG A 47 -16.13 0.41 -9.78
CA ARG A 47 -15.15 1.38 -9.29
C ARG A 47 -15.82 2.32 -8.29
N THR A 48 -15.25 2.44 -7.10
CA THR A 48 -15.72 3.43 -6.12
C THR A 48 -14.82 4.65 -6.10
N GLY A 49 -15.26 5.71 -5.40
CA GLY A 49 -14.42 6.87 -5.09
C GLY A 49 -13.49 6.65 -3.89
N TRP A 50 -13.47 5.46 -3.29
CA TRP A 50 -12.64 5.19 -2.11
C TRP A 50 -11.18 4.97 -2.51
N LEU A 51 -10.31 5.79 -1.93
CA LEU A 51 -8.87 5.77 -2.11
C LEU A 51 -8.20 5.50 -0.75
N MET A 52 -7.16 4.68 -0.75
CA MET A 52 -6.30 4.44 0.41
C MET A 52 -4.87 4.83 0.07
N HIS A 53 -4.19 5.49 1.02
CA HIS A 53 -2.75 5.70 1.00
C HIS A 53 -2.11 4.80 2.05
N GLU A 54 -1.38 3.80 1.62
CA GLU A 54 -0.57 2.95 2.50
C GLU A 54 0.83 3.55 2.59
N TYR A 55 1.30 3.82 3.81
CA TYR A 55 2.65 4.31 4.06
C TYR A 55 3.48 3.22 4.72
N SER A 56 4.66 2.93 4.18
CA SER A 56 5.63 2.02 4.78
C SER A 56 6.90 2.77 5.16
N VAL A 57 7.43 2.53 6.35
CA VAL A 57 8.70 3.13 6.80
C VAL A 57 9.88 2.45 6.11
N HIS A 58 10.85 3.23 5.66
CA HIS A 58 12.07 2.69 5.07
C HIS A 58 12.88 1.93 6.12
N HIS A 59 13.41 0.76 5.76
CA HIS A 59 14.10 -0.12 6.73
C HIS A 59 15.30 0.56 7.41
N SER A 60 15.97 1.51 6.75
CA SER A 60 17.08 2.26 7.35
C SER A 60 16.68 3.17 8.52
N ILE A 61 15.39 3.46 8.68
CA ILE A 61 14.85 4.30 9.76
C ILE A 61 14.36 3.49 10.94
N ILE A 62 14.02 2.22 10.72
CA ILE A 62 13.56 1.34 11.80
C ILE A 62 14.77 1.03 12.71
N PRO A 63 14.72 1.38 14.01
CA PRO A 63 15.82 1.08 14.91
C PRO A 63 16.11 -0.43 14.95
N ILE A 64 17.36 -0.82 14.71
CA ILE A 64 17.79 -2.22 14.56
C ILE A 64 17.37 -3.10 15.74
N HIS A 65 17.31 -2.55 16.96
CA HIS A 65 16.91 -3.29 18.16
C HIS A 65 15.42 -3.70 18.16
N LYS A 66 14.54 -3.03 17.40
CA LYS A 66 13.13 -3.41 17.26
C LYS A 66 12.91 -4.49 16.19
N VAL A 67 13.82 -4.64 15.24
CA VAL A 67 13.73 -5.64 14.17
C VAL A 67 14.01 -7.04 14.69
N LYS A 68 14.88 -7.18 15.70
CA LYS A 68 15.31 -8.48 16.24
C LYS A 68 14.28 -9.20 17.12
N ASN A 69 13.22 -8.52 17.58
CA ASN A 69 12.24 -9.09 18.50
C ASN A 69 11.03 -9.76 17.81
N ASN A 70 11.05 -9.86 16.48
CA ASN A 70 9.96 -10.45 15.68
C ASN A 70 10.43 -11.65 14.81
N LEU A 71 11.51 -12.33 15.22
CA LEU A 71 12.00 -13.58 14.62
C LEU A 71 12.05 -14.68 15.69
#